data_AF-A0AAE1L897-F1
#
_entry.id   AF-A0AAE1L897-F1
#
_cell.length_a   1.000
_cell.length_b   1.000
_cell.length_c   1.000
_cell.angle_alpha   90.00
_cell.angle_beta   90.00
_cell.angle_gamma   90.00
#
_symmetry.space_group_name_H-M   'P 1'
#
loop_
_entity.id
_entity.type
_entity.pdbx_description
1 polymer ?
#
loop_
_entity_poly.entity_id
_entity_poly.type
_entity_poly.pdbx_seq_one_letter_code
_entity_poly.pdbx_strand_id
1 'polypeptide(L)'
;MYSYLGRKKRNHRAIKDRLRELGRFLETVKKISPDINCLENLMHPSKYNIIIKAIKETSGFDEKSGVYETPSLALKLGQSLKKCILVYKSMCLDDPILLNNLPLIKLLQE
;
A
#
# COMPACT_ATOMS: atom_id res chain seq x y z
N MET A 1 13.66 6.97 -5.75
CA MET A 1 13.46 7.16 -4.29
C MET A 1 14.67 6.72 -3.46
N TYR A 2 15.28 5.55 -3.74
CA TYR A 2 16.49 5.07 -3.05
C TYR A 2 17.73 5.95 -3.31
N SER A 3 17.94 6.40 -4.55
CA SER A 3 19.07 7.24 -4.97
C SER A 3 19.12 8.65 -4.35
N TYR A 4 17.97 9.18 -3.90
CA TYR A 4 17.89 10.51 -3.28
C TYR A 4 17.90 10.45 -1.74
N LEU A 5 17.16 9.51 -1.15
CA LEU A 5 17.09 9.36 0.31
C LEU A 5 18.26 8.53 0.88
N GLY A 6 18.81 7.59 0.13
CA GLY A 6 19.89 6.69 0.56
C GLY A 6 21.24 7.37 0.77
N ARG A 7 21.43 8.63 0.33
CA ARG A 7 22.69 9.36 0.52
C ARG A 7 22.96 9.75 1.98
N LYS A 8 21.92 9.95 2.79
CA LYS A 8 22.07 10.33 4.21
C LYS A 8 21.79 9.13 5.09
N LYS A 9 22.77 8.68 5.87
CA LYS A 9 22.65 7.54 6.81
C LYS A 9 21.39 7.61 7.70
N ARG A 10 20.98 8.81 8.11
CA ARG A 10 19.76 9.06 8.90
C ARG A 10 18.47 8.54 8.25
N ASN A 11 18.42 8.44 6.92
CA ASN A 11 17.25 7.98 6.18
C ASN A 11 17.21 6.46 6.01
N HIS A 12 18.32 5.76 6.23
CA HIS A 12 18.38 4.30 6.08
C HIS A 12 17.44 3.61 7.07
N ARG A 13 17.33 4.14 8.29
CA ARG A 13 16.37 3.65 9.28
C ARG A 13 14.94 3.79 8.77
N ALA A 14 14.56 4.98 8.30
CA ALA A 14 13.23 5.22 7.76
C ALA A 14 12.90 4.32 6.55
N ILE A 15 13.89 4.04 5.68
CA ILE A 15 13.73 3.10 4.56
C ILE A 15 13.48 1.68 5.07
N LYS A 16 14.30 1.20 6.02
CA LYS A 16 14.14 -0.14 6.62
C LYS A 16 12.80 -0.29 7.32
N ASP A 17 12.39 0.73 8.07
CA ASP A 17 11.12 0.74 8.78
C ASP A 17 9.96 0.68 7.78
N ARG A 18 9.99 1.48 6.70
CA ARG A 18 8.96 1.42 5.64
C ARG A 18 8.89 0.06 4.95
N LEU A 19 10.03 -0.56 4.66
CA LEU A 19 10.06 -1.90 4.07
C LEU A 19 9.47 -2.94 5.03
N ARG A 20 9.76 -2.85 6.33
CA ARG A 20 9.18 -3.75 7.35
C ARG A 20 7.68 -3.52 7.55
N GLU A 21 7.25 -2.26 7.56
CA GLU A 21 5.83 -1.87 7.63
C GLU A 21 5.07 -2.48 6.43
N LEU A 22 5.59 -2.34 5.21
CA LEU A 22 5.01 -2.94 4.00
C LEU A 22 5.06 -4.47 4.00
N GLY A 23 6.13 -5.07 4.52
CA GLY A 23 6.26 -6.53 4.65
C GLY A 23 5.20 -7.12 5.58
N ARG A 24 5.00 -6.50 6.77
CA ARG A 24 3.94 -6.89 7.71
C ARG A 24 2.56 -6.75 7.09
N PHE A 25 2.32 -5.66 6.38
CA PHE A 25 1.08 -5.48 5.63
C PHE A 25 0.85 -6.60 4.61
N LEU A 26 1.86 -6.97 3.82
CA LEU A 26 1.73 -8.04 2.84
C LEU A 26 1.48 -9.41 3.49
N GLU A 27 2.04 -9.68 4.67
CA GLU A 27 1.71 -10.88 5.45
C GLU A 27 0.25 -10.89 5.88
N THR A 28 -0.29 -9.76 6.35
CA THR A 28 -1.72 -9.63 6.66
C THR A 28 -2.59 -9.84 5.43
N VAL A 29 -2.21 -9.26 4.29
CA VAL A 29 -2.93 -9.46 3.02
C VAL A 29 -2.98 -10.93 2.65
N LYS A 30 -1.86 -11.66 2.76
CA LYS A 30 -1.80 -13.10 2.45
C LYS A 30 -2.72 -13.95 3.31
N LYS A 31 -2.95 -13.55 4.57
CA LYS A 31 -3.93 -14.21 5.45
C LYS A 31 -5.37 -13.98 4.98
N ILE A 32 -5.66 -12.79 4.43
CA ILE A 32 -6.99 -12.42 3.93
C ILE A 32 -7.26 -13.02 2.55
N SER A 33 -6.25 -13.03 1.67
CA SER A 33 -6.35 -13.40 0.26
C SER A 33 -5.05 -14.11 -0.18
N PRO A 34 -5.00 -15.45 -0.10
CA PRO A 34 -3.78 -16.23 -0.38
C PRO A 34 -3.29 -16.15 -1.84
N ASP A 35 -4.14 -15.72 -2.78
CA ASP A 35 -3.79 -15.46 -4.19
C ASP A 35 -2.83 -14.27 -4.36
N ILE A 36 -2.68 -13.43 -3.32
CA ILE A 36 -1.92 -12.18 -3.39
C ILE A 36 -0.52 -12.40 -2.82
N ASN A 37 0.46 -12.56 -3.71
CA ASN A 37 1.84 -12.87 -3.31
C ASN A 37 2.79 -11.67 -3.26
N CYS A 38 2.45 -10.58 -3.95
CA CYS A 38 3.25 -9.36 -4.03
C CYS A 38 2.37 -8.10 -4.05
N LEU A 39 3.00 -6.93 -3.93
CA LEU A 39 2.31 -5.65 -3.89
C LEU A 39 1.66 -5.32 -5.24
N GLU A 40 2.26 -5.74 -6.36
CA GLU A 40 1.71 -5.50 -7.71
C GLU A 40 0.30 -6.08 -7.86
N ASN A 41 0.04 -7.26 -7.28
CA ASN A 41 -1.27 -7.90 -7.30
C ASN A 41 -2.36 -7.09 -6.56
N LEU A 42 -1.98 -6.13 -5.71
CA LEU A 42 -2.89 -5.22 -5.01
C LEU A 42 -3.14 -3.93 -5.80
N MET A 43 -2.39 -3.65 -6.86
CA MET A 43 -2.48 -2.39 -7.61
C MET A 43 -3.70 -2.34 -8.55
N HIS A 44 -4.72 -3.16 -8.29
CA HIS A 44 -5.98 -3.20 -9.02
C HIS A 44 -7.15 -2.70 -8.16
N PRO A 45 -8.09 -1.90 -8.69
CA PRO A 45 -9.15 -1.30 -7.89
C PRO A 45 -10.08 -2.31 -7.21
N SER A 46 -10.29 -3.48 -7.85
CA SER A 46 -11.09 -4.56 -7.25
C SER A 46 -10.52 -5.10 -5.93
N LYS A 47 -9.23 -4.83 -5.64
CA LYS A 47 -8.57 -5.25 -4.41
C LYS A 47 -8.64 -4.18 -3.31
N TYR A 48 -9.28 -3.03 -3.55
CA TYR A 48 -9.37 -1.92 -2.59
C TYR A 48 -9.90 -2.35 -1.21
N ASN A 49 -10.97 -3.14 -1.17
CA ASN A 49 -11.54 -3.63 0.09
C ASN A 49 -10.56 -4.51 0.87
N ILE A 50 -9.78 -5.33 0.16
CA ILE A 50 -8.74 -6.17 0.78
C ILE A 50 -7.64 -5.29 1.36
N ILE A 51 -7.24 -4.24 0.64
CA ILE A 51 -6.24 -3.28 1.11
C ILE A 51 -6.70 -2.58 2.39
N ILE A 52 -7.92 -2.04 2.41
CA ILE A 52 -8.44 -1.34 3.60
C ILE A 52 -8.55 -2.29 4.79
N LYS A 53 -9.07 -3.50 4.59
CA LYS A 53 -9.15 -4.52 5.64
C LYS A 53 -7.76 -4.87 6.19
N ALA A 54 -6.79 -5.09 5.30
CA ALA A 54 -5.43 -5.40 5.71
C ALA A 54 -4.76 -4.22 6.45
N ILE A 55 -4.94 -2.97 6.00
CA ILE A 55 -4.42 -1.80 6.71
C ILE A 55 -5.00 -1.73 8.13
N LYS A 56 -6.32 -1.89 8.27
CA LYS A 56 -7.00 -1.93 9.56
C LYS A 56 -6.39 -2.98 10.49
N GLU A 57 -6.27 -4.21 10.03
CA GLU A 57 -5.72 -5.30 10.83
C GLU A 57 -4.23 -5.08 11.16
N THR A 58 -3.40 -4.64 10.20
CA THR A 58 -1.98 -4.36 10.43
C THR A 58 -1.73 -3.21 11.41
N SER A 59 -2.68 -2.26 11.52
CA SER A 59 -2.56 -1.08 12.40
C SER A 59 -3.37 -1.18 13.70
N GLY A 60 -3.92 -2.37 13.99
CA GLY A 60 -4.63 -2.65 15.23
C GLY A 60 -5.96 -1.88 15.33
N PHE A 61 -6.71 -1.78 14.23
CA PHE A 61 -8.05 -1.18 14.27
C PHE A 61 -9.00 -2.06 15.07
N ASP A 62 -9.65 -1.46 16.08
CA ASP A 62 -10.73 -2.07 16.83
C ASP A 62 -12.08 -1.65 16.24
N GLU A 63 -12.82 -2.62 15.68
CA GLU A 63 -14.14 -2.37 15.10
C GLU A 63 -15.18 -1.94 16.14
N LYS A 64 -14.98 -2.22 17.44
CA LYS A 64 -15.93 -1.81 18.50
C LYS A 64 -15.80 -0.34 18.85
N SER A 65 -14.56 0.13 19.06
CA SER A 65 -14.30 1.54 19.39
C SER A 65 -14.13 2.43 18.17
N GLY A 66 -13.86 1.86 16.98
CA GLY A 66 -13.56 2.61 15.77
C GLY A 66 -12.18 3.28 15.79
N VAL A 67 -11.26 2.80 16.63
CA VAL A 67 -9.95 3.42 16.88
C VAL A 67 -8.82 2.49 16.43
N TYR A 68 -7.76 3.09 15.91
CA TYR A 68 -6.50 2.41 15.61
C TYR A 68 -5.57 2.41 16.82
N GLU A 69 -4.99 1.25 17.14
CA GLU A 69 -3.88 1.16 18.11
C GLU A 69 -2.69 2.02 17.67
N THR A 70 -2.34 1.94 16.37
CA THR A 70 -1.27 2.78 15.79
C THR A 70 -1.77 3.57 14.58
N PRO A 71 -2.43 4.73 14.79
CA PRO A 71 -2.99 5.54 13.69
C PRO A 71 -1.91 6.01 12.70
N SER A 72 -0.71 6.30 13.20
CA SER A 72 0.41 6.69 12.36
C SER A 72 0.80 5.60 11.37
N LEU A 73 0.69 4.31 11.73
CA LEU A 73 0.99 3.20 10.85
C LEU A 73 -0.04 3.10 9.72
N ALA A 74 -1.32 3.24 10.02
CA ALA A 74 -2.39 3.26 9.01
C ALA A 74 -2.14 4.37 7.97
N LEU A 75 -1.83 5.59 8.43
CA LEU A 75 -1.52 6.72 7.56
C LEU A 75 -0.26 6.45 6.71
N LYS A 76 0.81 5.94 7.33
CA LYS A 76 2.06 5.63 6.60
C LYS A 76 1.83 4.57 5.53
N LEU A 77 1.08 3.51 5.82
CA LEU A 77 0.76 2.44 4.88
C LEU A 77 -0.07 2.98 3.71
N GLY A 78 -1.14 3.73 3.99
CA GLY A 78 -1.97 4.35 2.95
C GLY A 78 -1.15 5.25 2.02
N GLN A 79 -0.27 6.09 2.57
CA GLN A 79 0.64 6.94 1.78
C GLN A 79 1.65 6.13 0.96
N SER A 80 2.22 5.06 1.51
CA SER A 80 3.16 4.18 0.80
C SER A 80 2.46 3.49 -0.38
N LEU A 81 1.27 2.94 -0.16
CA LEU A 81 0.49 2.23 -1.18
C LEU A 81 0.02 3.18 -2.29
N LYS A 82 -0.42 4.40 -1.93
CA LYS A 82 -0.76 5.42 -2.92
C LYS A 82 0.42 5.70 -3.87
N LYS A 83 1.65 5.76 -3.35
CA LYS A 83 2.86 5.92 -4.19
C LYS A 83 3.08 4.71 -5.09
N CYS A 84 2.91 3.49 -4.57
CA CYS A 84 3.02 2.27 -5.38
C CYS A 84 2.00 2.26 -6.53
N ILE A 85 0.74 2.61 -6.26
CA ILE A 85 -0.32 2.68 -7.28
C ILE A 85 0.01 3.73 -8.34
N LEU A 86 0.53 4.90 -7.95
CA LEU A 86 0.91 5.94 -8.90
C LEU A 86 2.07 5.51 -9.81
N VAL A 87 3.08 4.83 -9.23
CA VAL A 87 4.20 4.28 -10.00
C VAL A 87 3.70 3.19 -10.96
N TYR A 88 2.86 2.28 -10.47
CA TYR A 88 2.27 1.22 -11.27
C TYR A 88 1.42 1.80 -12.41
N LYS A 89 0.56 2.79 -12.13
CA LYS A 89 -0.22 3.52 -13.14
C LYS A 89 0.69 4.17 -14.19
N SER A 90 1.79 4.81 -13.79
CA SER A 90 2.75 5.40 -14.74
C SER A 90 3.30 4.34 -15.67
N MET A 91 3.71 3.18 -15.14
CA MET A 91 4.22 2.07 -15.96
C MET A 91 3.15 1.54 -16.91
N CYS A 92 1.88 1.51 -16.49
CA CYS A 92 0.76 1.09 -17.31
C CYS A 92 0.37 2.09 -18.41
N LEU A 93 0.70 3.38 -18.26
CA LEU A 93 0.45 4.39 -19.29
C LEU A 93 1.44 4.26 -20.45
N ASP A 94 2.63 3.74 -20.17
CA ASP A 94 3.65 3.44 -21.18
C ASP A 94 3.37 2.11 -21.93
N ASP A 95 2.46 1.27 -21.40
CA ASP A 95 2.06 -0.04 -21.96
C ASP A 95 0.54 -0.15 -22.22
N PRO A 96 0.08 -0.10 -23.50
CA PRO A 96 -1.35 -0.03 -23.86
C PRO A 96 -2.24 -1.16 -23.31
N ILE A 97 -1.66 -2.32 -22.97
CA ILE A 97 -2.37 -3.52 -22.51
C ILE A 97 -2.90 -3.35 -21.07
N LEU A 98 -2.20 -2.59 -20.23
CA LEU A 98 -2.54 -2.40 -18.82
C LEU A 98 -3.60 -1.30 -18.59
N LEU A 99 -3.80 -0.43 -19.59
CA LEU A 99 -4.74 0.68 -19.55
C LEU A 99 -6.20 0.23 -19.42
N ASN A 100 -6.54 -0.94 -19.97
CA ASN A 100 -7.90 -1.51 -19.98
C ASN A 100 -8.40 -1.95 -18.59
N ASN A 101 -7.53 -2.00 -17.57
CA ASN A 101 -7.87 -2.45 -16.21
C ASN A 101 -7.95 -1.30 -15.18
N LEU A 102 -8.02 -0.03 -15.60
CA LEU A 102 -8.02 1.14 -14.70
C LEU A 102 -9.38 1.87 -14.62
N PRO A 103 -10.29 1.51 -13.69
CA PRO A 103 -11.44 2.36 -13.33
C PRO A 103 -11.12 3.46 -12.28
N LEU A 104 -9.87 3.92 -12.17
CA LEU A 104 -9.37 4.64 -10.97
C LEU A 104 -9.31 6.18 -11.05
N ILE A 105 -10.20 6.84 -11.80
CA ILE A 105 -10.27 8.32 -11.80
C ILE A 105 -11.29 8.85 -10.76
N LYS A 106 -12.26 8.05 -10.28
CA LYS A 106 -13.32 8.56 -9.39
C LYS A 106 -13.13 8.34 -7.88
N LEU A 107 -12.17 7.53 -7.42
CA LEU A 107 -12.11 7.11 -6.00
C LEU A 107 -11.02 7.79 -5.15
N LEU A 108 -10.35 8.83 -5.68
CA LEU A 108 -9.32 9.56 -4.92
C LEU A 108 -9.67 11.03 -4.70
N GLN A 109 -10.95 11.40 -4.80
CA GLN A 109 -11.47 12.75 -4.53
C GLN A 109 -12.48 12.83 -3.36
N GLU A 110 -12.61 11.80 -2.54
CA GLU A 110 -13.35 11.87 -1.26
C GLU A 110 -12.48 11.38 -0.11
#